data_AF-A0A816AA20-F1
#
_entry.id   AF-A0A816AA20-F1
#
_cell.length_a   1.000
_cell.length_b   1.000
_cell.length_c   1.000
_cell.angle_alpha   90.00
_cell.angle_beta   90.00
_cell.angle_gamma   90.00
#
_symmetry.space_group_name_H-M   'P 1'
#
loop_
_entity.id
_entity.type
_entity.pdbx_description
1 polymer ?
#
loop_
_entity_poly.entity_id
_entity_poly.type
_entity_poly.pdbx_seq_one_letter_code
_entity_poly.pdbx_strand_id
1 'polypeptide(L)'
;MKTRIIPISLIGVNHDQRKPVRFDSANENKRSRRKRRGIYALECCCTSTNGLTTFGLALAIIGILFLVAITAIIPLIIILKFNTGLSNNSTSLIVNVPKRLGIYYGWPSLVHGANWKLTAAIITFSQFDLIVFGDGISEKSHGDHVNTQTIIQSLNNIGKLTFGYIDLGVITQNLSILQMQTTVDEWAAMGIQGIFWDDAGYDYGVTRSRQNTMISYCHALNLRVMLNAWDPDDVMSGSPMLLDSRDIYLLESYLISNSTYRDLTAWKIKADKCLSYSNLYGISMATVSTSSTPISSSFGSTQQFSQAWFGTAIYNFHYFQVTDIRHSAGDNILYAFEYPISSYGNTWQTNDVQNDSSIHYYRSTDTYTLHIYGDGATYGSGNFSLLSNG
;
A
#
# COMPACT_ATOMS: atom_id res chain seq x y z
N MET A 1 1.48 20.20 65.86
CA MET A 1 1.06 19.74 64.53
C MET A 1 1.90 20.46 63.47
N LYS A 2 2.88 19.77 62.89
CA LYS A 2 3.64 20.22 61.71
C LYS A 2 3.68 19.03 60.75
N THR A 3 2.90 19.11 59.69
CA THR A 3 2.75 18.06 58.69
C THR A 3 3.99 18.07 57.80
N ARG A 4 4.79 17.00 57.86
CA ARG A 4 5.90 16.76 56.91
C ARG A 4 5.32 16.10 55.66
N ILE A 5 5.42 16.78 54.53
CA ILE A 5 5.15 16.23 53.21
C ILE A 5 6.43 15.51 52.76
N ILE A 6 6.32 14.21 52.49
CA ILE A 6 7.38 13.39 51.89
C ILE A 6 7.17 13.42 50.38
N PRO A 7 8.17 13.78 49.55
CA PRO A 7 8.04 13.69 48.11
C PRO A 7 8.16 12.22 47.67
N ILE A 8 7.18 11.76 46.90
CA ILE A 8 7.19 10.47 46.21
C ILE A 8 8.17 10.58 45.04
N SER A 9 9.20 9.73 45.04
CA SER A 9 10.11 9.57 43.91
C SER A 9 9.39 8.84 42.78
N LEU A 10 9.16 9.54 41.67
CA LEU A 10 8.77 8.95 40.39
C LEU A 10 9.92 8.10 39.85
N ILE A 11 9.71 6.79 39.81
CA ILE A 11 10.56 5.85 39.05
C ILE A 11 10.23 6.08 37.58
N GLY A 12 11.06 6.87 36.89
CA GLY A 12 11.01 7.03 35.45
C GLY A 12 11.48 5.75 34.77
N VAL A 13 10.55 5.02 34.15
CA VAL A 13 10.89 3.94 33.22
C VAL A 13 11.36 4.59 31.93
N ASN A 14 12.65 4.43 31.64
CA ASN A 14 13.32 4.92 30.45
C ASN A 14 12.90 4.04 29.25
N HIS A 15 11.81 4.40 28.58
CA HIS A 15 11.46 3.86 27.26
C HIS A 15 11.72 4.92 26.19
N ASP A 16 13.00 5.23 25.95
CA ASP A 16 13.39 5.87 24.69
C ASP A 16 14.86 5.58 24.35
N GLN A 17 15.05 4.49 23.61
CA GLN A 17 16.29 4.20 22.87
C GLN A 17 15.92 3.60 21.51
N ARG A 18 15.04 4.26 20.74
CA ARG A 18 15.03 4.06 19.29
C ARG A 18 15.88 5.18 18.68
N LYS A 19 17.14 4.86 18.39
CA LYS A 19 17.98 5.72 17.56
C LYS A 19 17.28 5.89 16.20
N PRO A 20 17.04 7.12 15.72
CA PRO A 20 16.57 7.31 14.37
C PRO A 20 17.63 6.77 13.42
N VAL A 21 17.29 5.73 12.65
CA VAL A 21 18.11 5.31 11.51
C VAL A 21 17.98 6.43 10.49
N ARG A 22 19.02 7.25 10.40
CA ARG A 22 19.17 8.28 9.38
C ARG A 22 19.36 7.57 8.04
N PHE A 23 18.28 7.34 7.32
CA PHE A 23 18.34 6.91 5.93
C PHE A 23 18.55 8.14 5.05
N ASP A 24 19.78 8.34 4.62
CA ASP A 24 20.11 9.29 3.56
C ASP A 24 19.47 8.79 2.26
N SER A 25 18.40 9.45 1.82
CA SER A 25 17.63 9.17 0.59
C SER A 25 18.37 9.56 -0.70
N ALA A 26 19.70 9.43 -0.72
CA ALA A 26 20.55 9.82 -1.85
C ALA A 26 21.39 8.64 -2.34
N ASN A 27 20.75 7.59 -2.87
CA ASN A 27 21.44 6.63 -3.73
C ASN A 27 20.48 5.80 -4.61
N GLU A 28 19.54 6.47 -5.27
CA GLU A 28 18.50 5.83 -6.08
C GLU A 28 18.91 5.58 -7.56
N ASN A 29 20.20 5.51 -7.91
CA ASN A 29 20.57 5.40 -9.34
C ASN A 29 21.76 4.53 -9.76
N LYS A 30 22.29 3.62 -8.92
CA LYS A 30 23.37 2.72 -9.36
C LYS A 30 23.29 1.33 -8.75
N ARG A 31 22.37 0.47 -9.20
CA ARG A 31 22.51 -0.99 -9.03
C ARG A 31 21.61 -1.83 -9.95
N SER A 32 21.76 -1.66 -11.27
CA SER A 32 21.49 -2.76 -12.20
C SER A 32 22.66 -2.89 -13.18
N ARG A 33 23.53 -3.87 -12.91
CA ARG A 33 24.47 -4.53 -13.82
C ARG A 33 25.52 -5.28 -12.99
N ARG A 34 25.24 -6.54 -12.68
CA ARG A 34 26.31 -7.53 -12.48
C ARG A 34 25.89 -8.86 -13.10
N LYS A 35 26.41 -9.09 -14.30
CA LYS A 35 26.51 -10.38 -14.98
C LYS A 35 27.14 -11.40 -14.02
N ARG A 36 26.47 -12.53 -13.79
CA ARG A 36 27.13 -13.75 -13.26
C ARG A 36 27.74 -14.51 -14.44
N ARG A 37 29.06 -14.43 -14.58
CA ARG A 37 29.88 -15.48 -15.20
C ARG A 37 30.44 -16.32 -14.06
N GLY A 38 30.37 -17.64 -14.22
CA GLY A 38 30.76 -18.60 -13.20
C GLY A 38 32.26 -18.90 -13.16
N ILE A 39 32.53 -20.09 -12.62
CA ILE A 39 33.79 -20.83 -12.47
C ILE A 39 34.38 -20.72 -11.05
N TYR A 40 34.13 -21.77 -10.26
CA TYR A 40 35.14 -22.34 -9.38
C TYR A 40 35.10 -23.87 -9.53
N ALA A 41 36.23 -24.40 -9.98
CA ALA A 41 36.58 -25.80 -9.95
C ALA A 41 36.92 -26.21 -8.52
N LEU A 42 36.59 -27.45 -8.16
CA LEU A 42 37.22 -28.17 -7.07
C LEU A 42 37.31 -29.64 -7.47
N GLU A 43 38.55 -30.07 -7.65
CA GLU A 43 38.97 -31.44 -7.89
C GLU A 43 38.75 -32.28 -6.62
N CYS A 44 38.31 -33.53 -6.80
CA CYS A 44 38.72 -34.61 -5.93
C CYS A 44 38.86 -35.90 -6.74
N CYS A 45 40.04 -36.49 -6.60
CA CYS A 45 40.50 -37.72 -7.25
C CYS A 45 40.10 -38.93 -6.40
N CYS A 46 39.64 -40.03 -7.01
CA CYS A 46 40.23 -41.37 -6.87
C CYS A 46 39.37 -42.51 -7.47
N THR A 47 40.03 -43.26 -8.37
CA THR A 47 40.02 -44.73 -8.56
C THR A 47 38.76 -45.48 -9.06
N SER A 48 38.78 -45.78 -10.37
CA SER A 48 38.86 -47.13 -10.98
C SER A 48 38.03 -48.29 -10.39
N THR A 49 37.11 -48.86 -11.19
CA THR A 49 37.29 -50.21 -11.80
C THR A 49 36.22 -50.51 -12.88
N ASN A 50 36.61 -51.43 -13.77
CA ASN A 50 36.00 -51.82 -15.04
C ASN A 50 34.60 -52.46 -14.94
N GLY A 51 33.81 -52.28 -16.00
CA GLY A 51 32.59 -53.05 -16.25
C GLY A 51 31.95 -52.75 -17.61
N LEU A 52 32.55 -53.25 -18.70
CA LEU A 52 31.87 -53.41 -19.98
C LEU A 52 30.72 -54.43 -19.81
N THR A 53 29.51 -54.12 -20.28
CA THR A 53 28.67 -55.03 -21.08
C THR A 53 27.36 -54.36 -21.53
N THR A 54 27.22 -54.23 -22.85
CA THR A 54 25.98 -54.41 -23.62
C THR A 54 24.69 -53.73 -23.14
N PHE A 55 24.50 -52.45 -23.45
CA PHE A 55 23.14 -51.84 -23.57
C PHE A 55 23.05 -50.76 -24.66
N GLY A 56 23.91 -50.85 -25.68
CA GLY A 56 23.94 -49.94 -26.81
C GLY A 56 23.33 -50.54 -28.08
N LEU A 57 22.02 -50.84 -28.09
CA LEU A 57 21.28 -51.07 -29.35
C LEU A 57 19.74 -51.07 -29.23
N ALA A 58 19.16 -50.71 -28.08
CA ALA A 58 17.69 -50.69 -27.89
C ALA A 58 17.07 -49.28 -27.78
N LEU A 59 17.86 -48.20 -27.89
CA LEU A 59 17.37 -46.81 -27.76
C LEU A 59 17.37 -46.01 -29.07
N ALA A 60 17.76 -46.62 -30.19
CA ALA A 60 17.74 -45.98 -31.51
C ALA A 60 16.46 -46.24 -32.33
N ILE A 61 15.57 -47.16 -31.89
CA ILE A 61 14.33 -47.49 -32.62
C ILE A 61 13.08 -46.85 -31.99
N ILE A 62 13.11 -46.48 -30.71
CA ILE A 62 12.01 -45.76 -30.06
C ILE A 62 12.00 -44.26 -30.44
N GLY A 63 13.16 -43.69 -30.81
CA GLY A 63 13.28 -42.29 -31.23
C GLY A 63 12.73 -41.96 -32.62
N ILE A 64 12.52 -42.96 -33.50
CA ILE A 64 12.03 -42.75 -34.87
C ILE A 64 10.52 -42.93 -34.97
N LEU A 65 9.90 -43.70 -34.07
CA LEU A 65 8.44 -43.86 -34.00
C LEU A 65 7.71 -42.72 -33.27
N PHE A 66 8.40 -41.91 -32.47
CA PHE A 66 7.82 -40.72 -31.84
C PHE A 66 7.88 -39.46 -32.71
N LEU A 67 8.73 -39.44 -33.75
CA LEU A 67 8.88 -38.29 -34.65
C LEU A 67 7.90 -38.32 -35.84
N VAL A 68 7.26 -39.47 -36.12
CA VAL A 68 6.29 -39.64 -37.22
C VAL A 68 4.84 -39.48 -36.75
N ALA A 69 4.57 -39.50 -35.44
CA ALA A 69 3.24 -39.23 -34.88
C ALA A 69 2.93 -37.73 -34.68
N ILE A 70 3.93 -36.85 -34.77
CA ILE A 70 3.77 -35.40 -34.57
C ILE A 70 3.57 -34.64 -35.90
N THR A 71 3.87 -35.26 -37.04
CA THR A 71 3.76 -34.62 -38.38
C THR A 71 2.47 -34.96 -39.14
N ALA A 72 1.59 -35.79 -38.56
CA ALA A 72 0.30 -36.17 -39.17
C ALA A 72 -0.94 -35.68 -38.39
N ILE A 73 -0.77 -34.87 -37.34
CA ILE A 73 -1.87 -34.06 -36.80
C ILE A 73 -1.84 -32.72 -37.55
N ILE A 74 -2.43 -32.83 -38.73
CA ILE A 74 -2.75 -31.78 -39.68
C ILE A 74 -3.18 -30.49 -38.97
N PRO A 75 -2.75 -29.32 -39.48
CA PRO A 75 -3.23 -28.03 -39.06
C PRO A 75 -4.73 -27.92 -39.39
N LEU A 76 -5.58 -28.35 -38.46
CA LEU A 76 -6.94 -27.85 -38.38
C LEU A 76 -6.85 -26.45 -37.77
N ILE A 77 -6.30 -25.53 -38.57
CA ILE A 77 -6.53 -24.09 -38.44
C ILE A 77 -8.01 -23.94 -38.80
N ILE A 78 -8.85 -24.23 -37.81
CA ILE A 78 -10.19 -23.66 -37.76
C ILE A 78 -9.92 -22.15 -37.69
N ILE A 79 -10.02 -21.50 -38.85
CA ILE A 79 -10.36 -20.07 -38.90
C ILE A 79 -11.78 -19.98 -38.34
N LEU A 80 -11.90 -20.09 -37.02
CA LEU A 80 -13.00 -19.50 -36.29
C LEU A 80 -12.73 -18.01 -36.48
N LYS A 81 -13.32 -17.45 -37.55
CA LYS A 81 -13.79 -16.08 -37.50
C LYS A 81 -14.72 -16.04 -36.30
N PHE A 82 -14.15 -15.85 -35.11
CA PHE A 82 -14.87 -15.20 -34.04
C PHE A 82 -15.30 -13.90 -34.69
N ASN A 83 -16.59 -13.83 -35.04
CA ASN A 83 -17.29 -12.57 -35.13
C ASN A 83 -17.08 -11.95 -33.76
N THR A 84 -16.01 -11.17 -33.61
CA THR A 84 -15.80 -10.26 -32.48
C THR A 84 -16.76 -9.08 -32.65
N GLY A 85 -18.03 -9.38 -32.89
CA GLY A 85 -19.15 -8.52 -32.53
C GLY A 85 -19.26 -8.46 -31.01
N LEU A 86 -18.13 -8.26 -30.33
CA LEU A 86 -18.10 -7.62 -29.04
C LEU A 86 -18.60 -6.23 -29.35
N SER A 87 -19.91 -6.02 -29.17
CA SER A 87 -20.40 -4.68 -28.94
C SER A 87 -19.52 -4.12 -27.83
N ASN A 88 -18.72 -3.10 -28.15
CA ASN A 88 -17.97 -2.32 -27.18
C ASN A 88 -18.98 -1.55 -26.32
N ASN A 89 -19.76 -2.28 -25.53
CA ASN A 89 -20.45 -1.77 -24.36
C ASN A 89 -19.35 -1.53 -23.33
N SER A 90 -18.51 -0.54 -23.63
CA SER A 90 -17.56 0.04 -22.70
C SER A 90 -18.42 0.63 -21.61
N THR A 91 -18.70 -0.14 -20.56
CA THR A 91 -19.35 0.38 -19.37
C THR A 91 -18.47 1.50 -18.86
N SER A 92 -18.99 2.72 -18.91
CA SER A 92 -18.25 3.88 -18.48
C SER A 92 -17.88 3.72 -17.00
N LEU A 93 -16.60 3.91 -16.67
CA LEU A 93 -16.10 3.78 -15.31
C LEU A 93 -16.68 4.91 -14.45
N ILE A 94 -17.31 4.56 -13.33
CA ILE A 94 -17.84 5.54 -12.38
C ILE A 94 -16.70 6.30 -11.70
N VAL A 95 -16.89 7.60 -11.57
CA VAL A 95 -15.98 8.50 -10.86
C VAL A 95 -16.10 8.29 -9.35
N ASN A 96 -14.97 8.04 -8.71
CA ASN A 96 -14.79 8.01 -7.27
C ASN A 96 -13.99 9.25 -6.86
N VAL A 97 -14.60 10.13 -6.06
CA VAL A 97 -13.87 11.18 -5.36
C VAL A 97 -13.09 10.53 -4.22
N PRO A 98 -11.77 10.78 -4.08
CA PRO A 98 -10.99 10.19 -2.99
C PRO A 98 -11.61 10.50 -1.64
N LYS A 99 -11.76 9.48 -0.81
CA LYS A 99 -12.24 9.59 0.58
C LYS A 99 -11.09 9.93 1.53
N ARG A 100 -11.41 10.46 2.70
CA ARG A 100 -10.41 10.92 3.67
C ARG A 100 -9.78 9.72 4.40
N LEU A 101 -8.47 9.53 4.22
CA LEU A 101 -7.65 8.60 5.00
C LEU A 101 -6.99 9.32 6.17
N GLY A 102 -6.96 8.68 7.34
CA GLY A 102 -6.29 9.17 8.54
C GLY A 102 -5.39 8.09 9.15
N ILE A 103 -4.12 8.06 8.77
CA ILE A 103 -3.08 7.30 9.47
C ILE A 103 -2.60 8.14 10.66
N TYR A 104 -2.69 7.56 11.86
CA TYR A 104 -2.40 8.23 13.12
C TYR A 104 -1.72 7.29 14.12
N TYR A 105 -0.45 7.55 14.41
CA TYR A 105 0.39 6.73 15.29
C TYR A 105 0.62 7.34 16.68
N GLY A 106 -0.03 8.46 16.99
CA GLY A 106 -0.05 9.03 18.35
C GLY A 106 -1.02 8.30 19.28
N TRP A 107 -1.26 8.86 20.47
CA TRP A 107 -2.29 8.34 21.40
C TRP A 107 -3.65 8.90 20.96
N PRO A 108 -4.62 8.06 20.52
CA PRO A 108 -5.89 8.55 19.96
C PRO A 108 -6.67 9.49 20.90
N SER A 109 -6.61 9.28 22.22
CA SER A 109 -7.27 10.16 23.19
C SER A 109 -6.61 11.54 23.37
N LEU A 110 -5.43 11.74 22.78
CA LEU A 110 -4.67 13.00 22.84
C LEU A 110 -4.72 13.79 21.52
N VAL A 111 -5.35 13.25 20.47
CA VAL A 111 -5.41 13.89 19.15
C VAL A 111 -5.91 15.34 19.25
N HIS A 112 -5.21 16.26 18.62
CA HIS A 112 -5.53 17.71 18.63
C HIS A 112 -5.72 18.29 20.04
N GLY A 113 -4.97 17.79 21.02
CA GLY A 113 -5.10 18.25 22.40
C GLY A 113 -6.45 17.88 23.03
N ALA A 114 -7.07 16.78 22.59
CA ALA A 114 -8.28 16.25 23.20
C ALA A 114 -8.12 15.99 24.70
N ASN A 115 -6.90 15.73 25.18
CA ASN A 115 -6.56 15.61 26.61
C ASN A 115 -7.50 14.64 27.32
N TRP A 116 -7.64 13.42 26.78
CA TRP A 116 -8.48 12.34 27.31
C TRP A 116 -9.99 12.57 27.21
N LYS A 117 -10.43 13.65 26.56
CA LYS A 117 -11.85 13.91 26.29
C LYS A 117 -12.27 13.14 25.04
N LEU A 118 -12.79 11.93 25.23
CA LEU A 118 -13.12 11.01 24.13
C LEU A 118 -14.06 11.61 23.08
N THR A 119 -15.04 12.43 23.47
CA THR A 119 -15.91 13.13 22.52
C THR A 119 -15.13 14.02 21.55
N ALA A 120 -14.10 14.73 22.03
CA ALA A 120 -13.27 15.58 21.18
C ALA A 120 -12.42 14.73 20.22
N ALA A 121 -11.85 13.62 20.71
CA ALA A 121 -11.11 12.69 19.86
C ALA A 121 -12.00 12.08 18.76
N ILE A 122 -13.21 11.61 19.11
CA ILE A 122 -14.19 11.06 18.17
C ILE A 122 -14.57 12.09 17.10
N ILE A 123 -14.83 13.35 17.48
CA ILE A 123 -15.12 14.43 16.52
C ILE A 123 -13.96 14.59 15.55
N THR A 124 -12.71 14.61 16.05
CA THR A 124 -11.53 14.74 15.18
C THR A 124 -11.44 13.60 14.17
N PHE A 125 -11.52 12.34 14.61
CA PHE A 125 -11.44 11.18 13.73
C PHE A 125 -12.66 11.01 12.81
N SER A 126 -13.84 11.53 13.18
CA SER A 126 -15.07 11.43 12.37
C SER A 126 -14.99 12.14 11.01
N GLN A 127 -14.01 13.02 10.85
CA GLN A 127 -13.71 13.70 9.60
C GLN A 127 -13.13 12.77 8.53
N PHE A 128 -12.68 11.58 8.92
CA PHE A 128 -12.04 10.60 8.05
C PHE A 128 -13.00 9.44 7.77
N ASP A 129 -12.85 8.80 6.63
CA ASP A 129 -13.65 7.65 6.21
C ASP A 129 -12.94 6.33 6.51
N LEU A 130 -11.60 6.35 6.51
CA LEU A 130 -10.74 5.26 6.92
C LEU A 130 -9.68 5.79 7.90
N ILE A 131 -9.53 5.12 9.04
CA ILE A 131 -8.56 5.48 10.08
C ILE A 131 -7.65 4.29 10.36
N VAL A 132 -6.34 4.52 10.42
CA VAL A 132 -5.33 3.53 10.85
C VAL A 132 -4.74 4.00 12.18
N PHE A 133 -4.83 3.17 13.22
CA PHE A 133 -4.24 3.42 14.53
C PHE A 133 -2.88 2.72 14.66
N GLY A 134 -1.94 3.38 15.35
CA GLY A 134 -0.55 2.93 15.47
C GLY A 134 -0.32 1.68 16.32
N ASP A 135 0.92 1.20 16.24
CA ASP A 135 1.42 -0.03 16.86
C ASP A 135 1.28 -0.05 18.40
N GLY A 136 1.16 -1.24 18.98
CA GLY A 136 1.13 -1.48 20.43
C GLY A 136 -0.14 -1.05 21.18
N ILE A 137 -1.02 -0.24 20.57
CA ILE A 137 -2.25 0.24 21.23
C ILE A 137 -3.24 -0.92 21.52
N SER A 138 -3.14 -2.03 20.77
CA SER A 138 -3.95 -3.23 20.99
C SER A 138 -3.69 -3.90 22.34
N GLU A 139 -2.49 -3.72 22.90
CA GLU A 139 -2.09 -4.36 24.15
C GLU A 139 -2.91 -3.80 25.32
N LYS A 140 -3.48 -4.68 26.16
CA LYS A 140 -4.27 -4.26 27.33
C LYS A 140 -3.49 -3.41 28.33
N SER A 141 -2.17 -3.53 28.34
CA SER A 141 -1.25 -2.74 29.17
C SER A 141 -1.02 -1.33 28.63
N HIS A 142 -1.36 -1.05 27.37
CA HIS A 142 -1.17 0.28 26.79
C HIS A 142 -2.10 1.29 27.48
N GLY A 143 -1.54 2.44 27.87
CA GLY A 143 -2.27 3.44 28.65
C GLY A 143 -3.49 4.03 27.93
N ASP A 144 -3.54 3.93 26.60
CA ASP A 144 -4.67 4.39 25.78
C ASP A 144 -5.59 3.28 25.25
N HIS A 145 -5.38 2.03 25.66
CA HIS A 145 -6.13 0.88 25.13
C HIS A 145 -7.65 1.06 25.26
N VAL A 146 -8.13 1.31 26.47
CA VAL A 146 -9.57 1.43 26.78
C VAL A 146 -10.20 2.63 26.07
N ASN A 147 -9.48 3.76 26.00
CA ASN A 147 -9.94 4.96 25.32
C ASN A 147 -10.04 4.72 23.81
N THR A 148 -9.01 4.09 23.23
CA THR A 148 -8.99 3.78 21.80
C THR A 148 -10.09 2.80 21.43
N GLN A 149 -10.35 1.78 22.25
CA GLN A 149 -11.49 0.87 22.05
C GLN A 149 -12.82 1.64 22.02
N THR A 150 -13.02 2.60 22.92
CA THR A 150 -14.23 3.43 22.96
C THR A 150 -14.34 4.32 21.71
N ILE A 151 -13.23 4.89 21.25
CA ILE A 151 -13.17 5.70 20.02
C ILE A 151 -13.51 4.83 18.81
N ILE A 152 -12.90 3.64 18.67
CA ILE A 152 -13.19 2.68 17.59
C ILE A 152 -14.67 2.33 17.55
N GLN A 153 -15.27 1.94 18.67
CA GLN A 153 -16.69 1.60 18.73
C GLN A 153 -17.58 2.76 18.26
N SER A 154 -17.25 4.00 18.68
CA SER A 154 -18.00 5.20 18.28
C SER A 154 -17.87 5.49 16.79
N LEU A 155 -16.68 5.33 16.22
CA LEU A 155 -16.41 5.52 14.80
C LEU A 155 -17.11 4.47 13.93
N ASN A 156 -17.09 3.21 14.38
CA ASN A 156 -17.78 2.11 13.72
C ASN A 156 -19.30 2.35 13.67
N ASN A 157 -19.88 2.85 14.77
CA ASN A 157 -21.32 3.15 14.86
C ASN A 157 -21.79 4.22 13.88
N ILE A 158 -20.88 5.09 13.41
CA ILE A 158 -21.16 6.10 12.38
C ILE A 158 -20.60 5.71 11.00
N GLY A 159 -20.25 4.44 10.81
CA GLY A 159 -19.86 3.86 9.52
C GLY A 159 -18.44 4.18 9.05
N LYS A 160 -17.52 4.58 9.94
CA LYS A 160 -16.11 4.76 9.57
C LYS A 160 -15.37 3.43 9.59
N LEU A 161 -14.40 3.24 8.69
CA LEU A 161 -13.52 2.08 8.71
C LEU A 161 -12.35 2.33 9.66
N THR A 162 -12.05 1.37 10.52
CA THR A 162 -10.94 1.44 11.47
C THR A 162 -10.00 0.26 11.28
N PHE A 163 -8.70 0.55 11.27
CA PHE A 163 -7.63 -0.42 11.07
C PHE A 163 -6.61 -0.33 12.21
N GLY A 164 -6.07 -1.49 12.62
CA GLY A 164 -4.93 -1.59 13.53
C GLY A 164 -3.63 -1.83 12.79
N TYR A 165 -2.57 -1.10 13.11
CA TYR A 165 -1.22 -1.31 12.57
C TYR A 165 -0.59 -2.57 13.14
N ILE A 166 0.08 -3.36 12.29
CA ILE A 166 1.03 -4.40 12.66
C ILE A 166 2.17 -4.46 11.62
N ASP A 167 3.42 -4.59 12.06
CA ASP A 167 4.57 -4.82 11.19
C ASP A 167 4.59 -6.27 10.66
N LEU A 168 4.63 -6.44 9.32
CA LEU A 168 4.77 -7.76 8.70
C LEU A 168 6.23 -8.10 8.39
N GLY A 169 7.13 -7.14 8.42
CA GLY A 169 8.53 -7.26 8.00
C GLY A 169 9.34 -8.28 8.81
N VAL A 170 10.31 -8.90 8.14
CA VAL A 170 11.25 -9.88 8.75
C VAL A 170 12.56 -9.22 9.15
N ILE A 171 12.95 -8.15 8.45
CA ILE A 171 14.16 -7.38 8.77
C ILE A 171 13.89 -6.14 9.63
N THR A 172 12.62 -5.93 10.01
CA THR A 172 12.14 -4.85 10.89
C THR A 172 11.81 -5.42 12.27
N GLN A 173 10.54 -5.59 12.65
CA GLN A 173 10.19 -6.15 13.96
C GLN A 173 10.36 -7.66 14.03
N ASN A 174 10.22 -8.36 12.89
CA ASN A 174 10.38 -9.81 12.78
C ASN A 174 9.48 -10.59 13.76
N LEU A 175 8.24 -10.14 13.93
CA LEU A 175 7.26 -10.82 14.77
C LEU A 175 7.05 -12.26 14.27
N SER A 176 6.99 -13.22 15.19
CA SER A 176 6.57 -14.59 14.83
C SER A 176 5.12 -14.59 14.34
N ILE A 177 4.72 -15.62 13.56
CA ILE A 177 3.32 -15.78 13.15
C ILE A 177 2.37 -15.74 14.36
N LEU A 178 2.74 -16.40 15.46
CA LEU A 178 1.93 -16.44 16.67
C LEU A 178 1.80 -15.06 17.33
N GLN A 179 2.88 -14.26 17.39
CA GLN A 179 2.80 -12.90 17.93
C GLN A 179 1.88 -12.03 17.08
N MET A 180 2.02 -12.10 15.75
CA MET A 180 1.13 -11.36 14.85
C MET A 180 -0.33 -11.78 15.01
N GLN A 181 -0.61 -13.08 15.11
CA GLN A 181 -1.97 -13.59 15.35
C GLN A 181 -2.55 -13.06 16.68
N THR A 182 -1.77 -13.08 17.76
CA THR A 182 -2.17 -12.50 19.05
C THR A 182 -2.52 -11.02 18.92
N THR A 183 -1.67 -10.23 18.25
CA THR A 183 -1.93 -8.79 18.05
C THR A 183 -3.17 -8.56 17.17
N VAL A 184 -3.42 -9.39 16.16
CA VAL A 184 -4.66 -9.37 15.36
C VAL A 184 -5.88 -9.66 16.25
N ASP A 185 -5.83 -10.67 17.11
CA ASP A 185 -6.92 -11.01 18.03
C ASP A 185 -7.22 -9.87 19.01
N GLU A 186 -6.19 -9.21 19.52
CA GLU A 186 -6.33 -8.05 20.41
C GLU A 186 -7.01 -6.87 19.69
N TRP A 187 -6.54 -6.55 18.48
CA TRP A 187 -7.16 -5.55 17.63
C TRP A 187 -8.63 -5.91 17.32
N ALA A 188 -8.91 -7.14 16.93
CA ALA A 188 -10.26 -7.65 16.67
C ALA A 188 -11.17 -7.49 17.90
N ALA A 189 -10.65 -7.78 19.10
CA ALA A 189 -11.39 -7.61 20.37
C ALA A 189 -11.71 -6.14 20.69
N MET A 190 -10.96 -5.18 20.13
CA MET A 190 -11.28 -3.75 20.21
C MET A 190 -12.36 -3.32 19.20
N GLY A 191 -12.68 -4.18 18.23
CA GLY A 191 -13.73 -3.96 17.24
C GLY A 191 -13.27 -3.29 15.95
N ILE A 192 -11.97 -3.26 15.64
CA ILE A 192 -11.49 -2.82 14.33
C ILE A 192 -12.08 -3.67 13.18
N GLN A 193 -12.03 -3.12 11.97
CA GLN A 193 -12.62 -3.73 10.77
C GLN A 193 -11.56 -4.27 9.80
N GLY A 194 -10.29 -3.97 10.04
CA GLY A 194 -9.19 -4.52 9.28
C GLY A 194 -7.81 -4.32 9.92
N ILE A 195 -6.81 -4.99 9.38
CA ILE A 195 -5.42 -4.87 9.81
C ILE A 195 -4.61 -4.20 8.73
N PHE A 196 -3.84 -3.19 9.12
CA PHE A 196 -2.84 -2.55 8.28
C PHE A 196 -1.49 -3.21 8.52
N TRP A 197 -1.05 -4.00 7.54
CA TRP A 197 0.25 -4.66 7.54
C TRP A 197 1.27 -3.78 6.83
N ASP A 198 2.17 -3.22 7.61
CA ASP A 198 3.29 -2.44 7.10
C ASP A 198 4.48 -3.33 6.73
N ASP A 199 5.41 -2.79 5.94
CA ASP A 199 6.63 -3.48 5.52
C ASP A 199 6.35 -4.87 4.90
N ALA A 200 5.28 -4.98 4.11
CA ALA A 200 4.79 -6.24 3.56
C ALA A 200 5.55 -6.73 2.31
N GLY A 201 6.49 -5.94 1.81
CA GLY A 201 7.27 -6.20 0.60
C GLY A 201 8.35 -7.28 0.76
N TYR A 202 8.80 -7.85 -0.36
CA TYR A 202 9.87 -8.85 -0.36
C TYR A 202 11.22 -8.24 0.01
N ASP A 203 11.40 -6.95 -0.21
CA ASP A 203 12.55 -6.16 0.23
C ASP A 203 12.70 -6.10 1.76
N TYR A 204 11.60 -6.32 2.50
CA TYR A 204 11.58 -6.47 3.95
C TYR A 204 11.77 -7.92 4.44
N GLY A 205 12.17 -8.82 3.54
CA GLY A 205 12.37 -10.24 3.82
C GLY A 205 11.07 -11.02 4.01
N VAL A 206 9.91 -10.40 3.74
CA VAL A 206 8.62 -11.06 3.79
C VAL A 206 8.53 -12.08 2.66
N THR A 207 7.92 -13.23 2.92
CA THR A 207 7.67 -14.25 1.88
C THR A 207 6.20 -14.29 1.52
N ARG A 208 5.88 -14.80 0.33
CA ARG A 208 4.49 -15.06 -0.07
C ARG A 208 3.75 -15.94 0.95
N SER A 209 4.43 -16.92 1.54
CA SER A 209 3.84 -17.77 2.58
C SER A 209 3.47 -16.97 3.84
N ARG A 210 4.32 -16.02 4.26
CA ARG A 210 4.05 -15.15 5.42
C ARG A 210 2.89 -14.20 5.15
N GLN A 211 2.87 -13.54 3.98
CA GLN A 211 1.74 -12.71 3.52
C GLN A 211 0.45 -13.53 3.54
N ASN A 212 0.41 -14.66 2.84
CA ASN A 212 -0.80 -15.47 2.70
C ASN A 212 -1.28 -16.05 4.03
N THR A 213 -0.37 -16.40 4.93
CA THR A 213 -0.72 -16.86 6.29
C THR A 213 -1.50 -15.78 7.04
N MET A 214 -1.00 -14.54 7.05
CA MET A 214 -1.64 -13.46 7.78
C MET A 214 -2.89 -12.93 7.10
N ILE A 215 -2.91 -12.86 5.76
CA ILE A 215 -4.12 -12.51 5.00
C ILE A 215 -5.25 -13.51 5.29
N SER A 216 -4.96 -14.81 5.18
CA SER A 216 -5.95 -15.87 5.45
C SER A 216 -6.47 -15.79 6.89
N TYR A 217 -5.59 -15.49 7.85
CA TYR A 217 -5.96 -15.37 9.25
C TYR A 217 -6.91 -14.17 9.48
N CYS A 218 -6.59 -12.99 8.93
CA CYS A 218 -7.49 -11.83 8.99
C CYS A 218 -8.84 -12.13 8.34
N HIS A 219 -8.85 -12.72 7.15
CA HIS A 219 -10.09 -13.07 6.44
C HIS A 219 -10.94 -14.10 7.19
N ALA A 220 -10.32 -15.07 7.88
CA ALA A 220 -11.03 -16.03 8.72
C ALA A 220 -11.74 -15.38 9.92
N LEU A 221 -11.24 -14.22 10.37
CA LEU A 221 -11.87 -13.37 11.38
C LEU A 221 -12.83 -12.32 10.78
N ASN A 222 -13.11 -12.40 9.48
CA ASN A 222 -13.90 -11.43 8.72
C ASN A 222 -13.33 -9.99 8.79
N LEU A 223 -12.01 -9.86 8.99
CA LEU A 223 -11.28 -8.60 8.93
C LEU A 223 -10.80 -8.34 7.51
N ARG A 224 -10.78 -7.06 7.12
CA ARG A 224 -10.12 -6.59 5.91
C ARG A 224 -8.61 -6.55 6.09
N VAL A 225 -7.88 -6.56 4.99
CA VAL A 225 -6.43 -6.35 4.96
C VAL A 225 -6.11 -5.06 4.22
N MET A 226 -5.19 -4.28 4.77
CA MET A 226 -4.52 -3.19 4.07
C MET A 226 -3.01 -3.46 4.06
N LEU A 227 -2.37 -3.57 2.89
CA LEU A 227 -0.93 -3.81 2.78
C LEU A 227 -0.18 -2.57 2.33
N ASN A 228 0.98 -2.30 2.94
CA ASN A 228 1.98 -1.35 2.42
C ASN A 228 3.24 -2.11 1.97
N ALA A 229 3.69 -1.82 0.76
CA ALA A 229 4.96 -2.32 0.23
C ALA A 229 5.55 -1.31 -0.78
N TRP A 230 6.87 -1.30 -0.95
CA TRP A 230 7.52 -0.43 -1.93
C TRP A 230 7.14 -0.77 -3.37
N ASP A 231 7.20 -2.05 -3.74
CA ASP A 231 6.76 -2.56 -5.04
C ASP A 231 5.37 -3.23 -4.92
N PRO A 232 4.35 -2.75 -5.66
CA PRO A 232 3.04 -3.40 -5.69
C PRO A 232 3.10 -4.88 -6.08
N ASP A 233 4.08 -5.28 -6.89
CA ASP A 233 4.21 -6.67 -7.34
C ASP A 233 4.56 -7.62 -6.19
N ASP A 234 5.22 -7.15 -5.14
CA ASP A 234 5.60 -7.99 -4.01
C ASP A 234 4.39 -8.54 -3.25
N VAL A 235 3.24 -7.85 -3.33
CA VAL A 235 2.02 -8.17 -2.60
C VAL A 235 0.86 -8.57 -3.51
N MET A 236 0.70 -7.94 -4.67
CA MET A 236 -0.45 -8.15 -5.56
C MET A 236 -0.14 -8.99 -6.81
N SER A 237 1.13 -9.31 -7.07
CA SER A 237 1.50 -10.28 -8.11
C SER A 237 1.61 -11.71 -7.56
N GLY A 238 1.72 -12.70 -8.45
CA GLY A 238 2.01 -14.08 -8.10
C GLY A 238 0.79 -14.94 -7.79
N SER A 239 1.06 -16.20 -7.41
CA SER A 239 0.02 -17.19 -7.11
C SER A 239 0.42 -18.09 -5.93
N PRO A 240 -0.49 -18.38 -4.98
CA PRO A 240 -1.83 -17.78 -4.88
C PRO A 240 -1.74 -16.35 -4.31
N MET A 241 -2.47 -15.42 -4.96
CA MET A 241 -2.73 -14.07 -4.46
C MET A 241 -4.08 -14.13 -3.73
N LEU A 242 -4.11 -13.71 -2.46
CA LEU A 242 -5.27 -13.88 -1.57
C LEU A 242 -6.01 -12.59 -1.25
N LEU A 243 -5.54 -11.44 -1.73
CA LEU A 243 -6.27 -10.19 -1.59
C LEU A 243 -7.50 -10.20 -2.50
N ASP A 244 -8.58 -9.59 -2.03
CA ASP A 244 -9.82 -9.46 -2.81
C ASP A 244 -10.44 -8.06 -2.71
N SER A 245 -11.66 -7.91 -3.21
CA SER A 245 -12.37 -6.63 -3.25
C SER A 245 -12.67 -5.99 -1.90
N ARG A 246 -12.46 -6.71 -0.78
CA ARG A 246 -12.61 -6.18 0.58
C ARG A 246 -11.35 -5.44 1.04
N ASP A 247 -10.21 -5.75 0.42
CA ASP A 247 -8.88 -5.35 0.85
C ASP A 247 -8.40 -4.06 0.18
N ILE A 248 -7.32 -3.51 0.73
CA ILE A 248 -6.76 -2.22 0.35
C ILE A 248 -5.25 -2.37 0.13
N TYR A 249 -4.70 -1.66 -0.84
CA TYR A 249 -3.27 -1.45 -0.96
C TYR A 249 -2.93 0.03 -0.72
N LEU A 250 -1.92 0.29 0.11
CA LEU A 250 -1.41 1.63 0.39
C LEU A 250 -0.21 1.96 -0.50
N LEU A 251 -0.30 3.06 -1.22
CA LEU A 251 0.82 3.65 -1.93
C LEU A 251 1.45 4.76 -1.07
N GLU A 252 2.67 4.52 -0.60
CA GLU A 252 3.50 5.48 0.14
C GLU A 252 4.90 5.56 -0.50
N SER A 253 5.59 6.70 -0.50
CA SER A 253 5.00 8.06 -0.53
C SER A 253 4.43 8.33 -1.93
N TYR A 254 3.21 8.84 -2.01
CA TYR A 254 2.52 9.10 -3.27
C TYR A 254 2.75 10.55 -3.73
N LEU A 255 3.46 10.75 -4.84
CA LEU A 255 3.83 12.03 -5.47
C LEU A 255 4.69 13.01 -4.63
N ILE A 256 4.46 13.11 -3.32
CA ILE A 256 5.19 14.00 -2.40
C ILE A 256 5.71 13.16 -1.23
N SER A 257 7.01 13.28 -0.95
CA SER A 257 7.68 12.64 0.18
C SER A 257 8.51 13.66 0.94
N ASN A 258 8.25 13.83 2.24
CA ASN A 258 8.91 14.83 3.08
C ASN A 258 9.02 16.21 2.38
N SER A 259 7.88 16.71 1.88
CA SER A 259 7.79 18.00 1.15
C SER A 259 8.63 18.07 -0.12
N THR A 260 8.99 16.94 -0.72
CA THR A 260 9.76 16.86 -1.97
C THR A 260 8.94 16.15 -3.03
N TYR A 261 8.93 16.69 -4.25
CA TYR A 261 8.31 16.05 -5.41
C TYR A 261 8.98 14.72 -5.75
N ARG A 262 8.20 13.75 -6.23
CA ARG A 262 8.68 12.46 -6.72
C ARG A 262 8.64 12.41 -8.24
N ASP A 263 9.54 11.62 -8.81
CA ASP A 263 9.61 11.40 -10.27
C ASP A 263 8.26 10.94 -10.83
N LEU A 264 7.70 11.72 -11.77
CA LEU A 264 6.38 11.44 -12.31
C LEU A 264 6.35 10.19 -13.20
N THR A 265 7.47 9.83 -13.84
CA THR A 265 7.51 8.64 -14.68
C THR A 265 7.49 7.38 -13.81
N ALA A 266 8.29 7.35 -12.75
CA ALA A 266 8.30 6.28 -11.76
C ALA A 266 6.94 6.18 -11.03
N TRP A 267 6.35 7.31 -10.67
CA TRP A 267 5.01 7.36 -10.12
C TRP A 267 3.96 6.76 -11.07
N LYS A 268 3.95 7.17 -12.34
CA LYS A 268 3.04 6.67 -13.38
C LYS A 268 3.12 5.15 -13.49
N ILE A 269 4.34 4.61 -13.56
CA ILE A 269 4.57 3.17 -13.64
C ILE A 269 3.98 2.44 -12.42
N LYS A 270 4.23 2.95 -11.20
CA LYS A 270 3.68 2.36 -9.97
C LYS A 270 2.15 2.44 -9.94
N ALA A 271 1.58 3.60 -10.28
CA ALA A 271 0.15 3.82 -10.26
C ALA A 271 -0.60 3.02 -11.33
N ASP A 272 -0.03 2.84 -12.54
CA ASP A 272 -0.60 1.97 -13.58
C ASP A 272 -0.67 0.50 -13.16
N LYS A 273 0.38 0.00 -12.48
CA LYS A 273 0.36 -1.34 -11.89
C LYS A 273 -0.77 -1.48 -10.87
N CYS A 274 -0.88 -0.51 -9.96
CA CYS A 274 -1.94 -0.50 -8.94
C CYS A 274 -3.34 -0.43 -9.58
N LEU A 275 -3.56 0.40 -10.60
CA LEU A 275 -4.83 0.44 -11.33
C LEU A 275 -5.15 -0.91 -11.98
N SER A 276 -4.15 -1.55 -12.59
CA SER A 276 -4.30 -2.87 -13.19
C SER A 276 -4.74 -3.93 -12.16
N TYR A 277 -4.11 -3.95 -10.98
CA TYR A 277 -4.51 -4.85 -9.90
C TYR A 277 -5.87 -4.52 -9.30
N SER A 278 -6.20 -3.23 -9.15
CA SER A 278 -7.53 -2.79 -8.71
C SER A 278 -8.61 -3.29 -9.66
N ASN A 279 -8.41 -3.14 -10.98
CA ASN A 279 -9.35 -3.61 -11.99
C ASN A 279 -9.46 -5.14 -12.04
N LEU A 280 -8.36 -5.86 -11.80
CA LEU A 280 -8.33 -7.32 -11.89
C LEU A 280 -8.95 -7.99 -10.66
N TYR A 281 -8.72 -7.46 -9.46
CA TYR A 281 -9.08 -8.10 -8.20
C TYR A 281 -10.12 -7.34 -7.37
N GLY A 282 -10.50 -6.13 -7.80
CA GLY A 282 -11.40 -5.25 -7.06
C GLY A 282 -10.77 -4.59 -5.83
N ILE A 283 -9.45 -4.71 -5.64
CA ILE A 283 -8.74 -4.16 -4.48
C ILE A 283 -8.85 -2.64 -4.48
N SER A 284 -9.18 -2.06 -3.33
CA SER A 284 -9.23 -0.61 -3.16
C SER A 284 -7.82 -0.03 -3.01
N MET A 285 -7.63 1.20 -3.48
CA MET A 285 -6.32 1.87 -3.44
C MET A 285 -6.37 3.05 -2.48
N ALA A 286 -5.43 3.08 -1.54
CA ALA A 286 -5.18 4.20 -0.64
C ALA A 286 -3.85 4.84 -0.99
N THR A 287 -3.76 6.15 -0.83
CA THR A 287 -2.57 6.94 -1.15
C THR A 287 -2.22 7.84 0.02
N VAL A 288 -0.94 7.89 0.37
CA VAL A 288 -0.45 8.81 1.40
C VAL A 288 0.77 9.56 0.88
N SER A 289 0.74 10.88 1.04
CA SER A 289 1.89 11.74 0.82
C SER A 289 2.41 12.25 2.15
N THR A 290 3.72 12.52 2.22
CA THR A 290 4.34 13.05 3.45
C THR A 290 4.90 14.45 3.28
N SER A 291 4.77 15.26 4.34
CA SER A 291 5.38 16.59 4.45
C SER A 291 6.27 16.66 5.70
N SER A 292 7.14 17.67 5.78
CA SER A 292 7.94 17.97 6.96
C SER A 292 7.09 18.08 8.23
N THR A 293 7.62 17.67 9.38
CA THR A 293 6.98 17.84 10.70
C THR A 293 7.48 19.12 11.39
N PRO A 294 6.60 20.01 11.91
CA PRO A 294 5.15 20.01 11.75
C PRO A 294 4.73 20.46 10.34
N ILE A 295 3.55 20.04 9.90
CA ILE A 295 3.00 20.52 8.63
C ILE A 295 2.33 21.88 8.84
N SER A 296 2.57 22.82 7.92
CA SER A 296 1.87 24.10 7.90
C SER A 296 0.36 23.90 7.75
N SER A 297 -0.45 24.64 8.51
CA SER A 297 -1.91 24.67 8.32
C SER A 297 -2.33 25.11 6.92
N SER A 298 -1.46 25.84 6.20
CA SER A 298 -1.68 26.26 4.82
C SER A 298 -1.28 25.21 3.77
N PHE A 299 -0.82 24.02 4.17
CA PHE A 299 -0.31 23.02 3.22
C PHE A 299 -1.39 22.58 2.22
N GLY A 300 -2.66 22.50 2.65
CA GLY A 300 -3.81 22.21 1.78
C GLY A 300 -3.98 23.17 0.59
N SER A 301 -3.39 24.36 0.65
CA SER A 301 -3.42 25.35 -0.44
C SER A 301 -2.16 25.34 -1.31
N THR A 302 -1.24 24.40 -1.09
CA THR A 302 0.02 24.31 -1.83
C THR A 302 -0.15 23.54 -3.13
N GLN A 303 0.77 23.79 -4.08
CA GLN A 303 0.80 23.02 -5.32
C GLN A 303 1.13 21.53 -5.06
N GLN A 304 1.93 21.23 -4.03
CA GLN A 304 2.24 19.86 -3.61
C GLN A 304 0.99 19.09 -3.18
N PHE A 305 0.16 19.69 -2.33
CA PHE A 305 -1.11 19.08 -1.93
C PHE A 305 -2.01 18.86 -3.14
N SER A 306 -2.17 19.88 -4.00
CA SER A 306 -3.00 19.76 -5.20
C SER A 306 -2.50 18.65 -6.13
N GLN A 307 -1.19 18.55 -6.37
CA GLN A 307 -0.61 17.54 -7.23
C GLN A 307 -0.89 16.13 -6.70
N ALA A 308 -0.66 15.91 -5.41
CA ALA A 308 -0.92 14.64 -4.76
C ALA A 308 -2.39 14.24 -4.82
N TRP A 309 -3.30 15.16 -4.51
CA TRP A 309 -4.74 14.92 -4.53
C TRP A 309 -5.25 14.61 -5.94
N PHE A 310 -4.88 15.42 -6.95
CA PHE A 310 -5.26 15.17 -8.34
C PHE A 310 -4.62 13.87 -8.86
N GLY A 311 -3.42 13.51 -8.40
CA GLY A 311 -2.81 12.18 -8.50
C GLY A 311 -3.78 11.05 -8.22
N THR A 312 -4.31 11.07 -7.01
CA THR A 312 -5.23 10.05 -6.54
C THR A 312 -6.53 10.09 -7.34
N ALA A 313 -7.04 11.29 -7.62
CA ALA A 313 -8.29 11.49 -8.35
C ALA A 313 -8.25 10.95 -9.79
N ILE A 314 -7.22 11.26 -10.59
CA ILE A 314 -7.18 10.81 -12.00
C ILE A 314 -7.05 9.29 -12.14
N TYR A 315 -6.49 8.63 -11.13
CA TYR A 315 -6.40 7.18 -11.06
C TYR A 315 -7.67 6.51 -10.53
N ASN A 316 -8.68 7.29 -10.13
CA ASN A 316 -9.89 6.78 -9.50
C ASN A 316 -9.60 5.99 -8.21
N PHE A 317 -8.51 6.33 -7.52
CA PHE A 317 -8.13 5.69 -6.25
C PHE A 317 -9.02 6.17 -5.10
N HIS A 318 -9.19 5.32 -4.10
CA HIS A 318 -10.33 5.38 -3.19
C HIS A 318 -10.09 6.28 -1.99
N TYR A 319 -8.85 6.36 -1.50
CA TYR A 319 -8.51 7.08 -0.27
C TYR A 319 -7.25 7.93 -0.44
N PHE A 320 -7.22 9.08 0.22
CA PHE A 320 -6.08 10.01 0.21
C PHE A 320 -5.83 10.65 1.57
N GLN A 321 -4.55 10.78 1.92
CA GLN A 321 -4.06 11.58 3.04
C GLN A 321 -2.79 12.33 2.66
N VAL A 322 -2.60 13.52 3.24
CA VAL A 322 -1.27 14.07 3.50
C VAL A 322 -1.02 14.09 5.00
N THR A 323 0.12 13.57 5.43
CA THR A 323 0.51 13.51 6.85
C THR A 323 1.99 13.84 7.01
N ASP A 324 2.47 13.99 8.25
CA ASP A 324 3.87 14.26 8.51
C ASP A 324 4.69 12.97 8.45
N ILE A 325 6.02 13.08 8.38
CA ILE A 325 6.90 11.90 8.26
C ILE A 325 6.83 10.92 9.44
N ARG A 326 6.18 11.29 10.56
CA ARG A 326 5.97 10.44 11.74
C ARG A 326 4.51 10.02 11.91
N HIS A 327 3.64 10.32 10.95
CA HIS A 327 2.22 9.95 11.00
C HIS A 327 1.55 10.36 12.34
N SER A 328 1.77 11.60 12.76
CA SER A 328 1.26 12.19 14.00
C SER A 328 1.81 11.62 15.32
N ALA A 329 2.76 10.67 15.28
CA ALA A 329 3.33 10.08 16.50
C ALA A 329 4.08 11.09 17.37
N GLY A 330 4.60 12.18 16.77
CA GLY A 330 5.41 13.17 17.46
C GLY A 330 4.66 14.36 18.04
N ASP A 331 3.47 14.67 17.53
CA ASP A 331 2.75 15.92 17.83
C ASP A 331 1.25 15.71 18.16
N ASN A 332 0.71 14.51 17.98
CA ASN A 332 -0.72 14.20 18.07
C ASN A 332 -1.59 15.08 17.15
N ILE A 333 -1.06 15.52 16.00
CA ILE A 333 -1.77 16.32 15.01
C ILE A 333 -2.21 15.45 13.84
N LEU A 334 -3.51 15.19 13.72
CA LEU A 334 -4.09 14.50 12.58
C LEU A 334 -4.51 15.51 11.51
N TYR A 335 -3.69 15.61 10.47
CA TYR A 335 -3.88 16.60 9.41
C TYR A 335 -5.09 16.30 8.53
N ALA A 336 -6.04 17.23 8.50
CA ALA A 336 -7.21 17.22 7.63
C ALA A 336 -7.22 18.50 6.78
N PHE A 337 -7.10 18.34 5.46
CA PHE A 337 -7.11 19.44 4.51
C PHE A 337 -8.38 19.38 3.66
N GLU A 338 -8.86 20.56 3.25
CA GLU A 338 -9.96 20.65 2.30
C GLU A 338 -9.53 20.19 0.92
N TYR A 339 -10.43 19.46 0.25
CA TYR A 339 -10.17 18.97 -1.09
C TYR A 339 -10.32 20.09 -2.11
N PRO A 340 -9.49 20.14 -3.17
CA PRO A 340 -9.55 21.20 -4.17
C PRO A 340 -10.91 21.28 -4.87
N ILE A 341 -11.60 20.14 -5.01
CA ILE A 341 -12.93 20.04 -5.60
C ILE A 341 -13.66 18.82 -4.99
N SER A 342 -14.97 18.93 -4.77
CA SER A 342 -15.80 17.89 -4.12
C SER A 342 -16.52 16.95 -5.09
N SER A 343 -16.59 17.31 -6.38
CA SER A 343 -17.11 16.48 -7.46
C SER A 343 -16.54 16.96 -8.79
N TYR A 344 -16.20 16.03 -9.66
CA TYR A 344 -15.64 16.34 -10.97
C TYR A 344 -16.29 15.51 -12.08
N GLY A 345 -17.59 15.22 -11.96
CA GLY A 345 -18.34 14.37 -12.91
C GLY A 345 -18.75 13.03 -12.30
N ASN A 346 -19.47 12.24 -13.09
CA ASN A 346 -20.01 10.93 -12.70
C ASN A 346 -19.29 9.77 -13.39
N THR A 347 -18.72 10.02 -14.57
CA THR A 347 -18.20 8.97 -15.45
C THR A 347 -16.90 9.39 -16.11
N TRP A 348 -15.93 8.48 -16.18
CA TRP A 348 -14.71 8.68 -16.94
C TRP A 348 -14.92 8.45 -18.44
N GLN A 349 -14.33 9.33 -19.25
CA GLN A 349 -14.34 9.21 -20.72
C GLN A 349 -13.35 8.16 -21.23
N THR A 350 -12.30 7.88 -20.46
CA THR A 350 -11.27 6.88 -20.77
C THR A 350 -11.02 5.98 -19.56
N ASN A 351 -10.63 4.73 -19.80
CA ASN A 351 -10.21 3.81 -18.74
C ASN A 351 -8.81 4.12 -18.21
N ASP A 352 -7.96 4.71 -19.05
CA ASP A 352 -6.55 4.96 -18.74
C ASP A 352 -6.26 6.44 -18.56
N VAL A 353 -5.32 6.73 -17.66
CA VAL A 353 -4.69 8.04 -17.52
C VAL A 353 -3.84 8.32 -18.76
N GLN A 354 -4.08 9.48 -19.38
CA GLN A 354 -3.40 9.94 -20.58
C GLN A 354 -2.19 10.81 -20.23
N ASN A 355 -1.30 11.00 -21.20
CA ASN A 355 -0.17 11.93 -21.10
C ASN A 355 0.21 12.45 -22.50
N ASP A 356 0.59 13.71 -22.59
CA ASP A 356 1.16 14.30 -23.82
C ASP A 356 2.68 14.47 -23.74
N SER A 357 3.24 14.33 -22.53
CA SER A 357 4.65 14.50 -22.19
C SER A 357 4.97 13.74 -20.91
N SER A 358 6.24 13.71 -20.50
CA SER A 358 6.65 13.11 -19.22
C SER A 358 6.32 13.97 -18.00
N ILE A 359 5.87 15.21 -18.23
CA ILE A 359 5.62 16.22 -17.20
C ILE A 359 4.14 16.59 -17.05
N HIS A 360 3.26 15.96 -17.84
CA HIS A 360 1.83 16.26 -17.83
C HIS A 360 1.00 14.98 -18.05
N TYR A 361 0.15 14.69 -17.06
CA TYR A 361 -0.76 13.56 -17.05
C TYR A 361 -2.18 14.08 -16.81
N TYR A 362 -3.15 13.49 -17.48
CA TYR A 362 -4.53 13.96 -17.38
C TYR A 362 -5.53 12.83 -17.58
N ARG A 363 -6.76 13.08 -17.13
CA ARG A 363 -7.91 12.20 -17.41
C ARG A 363 -9.21 12.99 -17.37
N SER A 364 -10.10 12.70 -18.31
CA SER A 364 -11.34 13.45 -18.49
C SER A 364 -12.55 12.66 -18.00
N THR A 365 -13.45 13.35 -17.32
CA THR A 365 -14.80 12.90 -16.99
C THR A 365 -15.81 13.50 -17.97
N ASP A 366 -17.09 13.24 -17.74
CA ASP A 366 -18.22 13.92 -18.38
C ASP A 366 -18.29 15.44 -18.11
N THR A 367 -17.55 15.97 -17.13
CA THR A 367 -17.63 17.39 -16.75
C THR A 367 -16.29 18.12 -16.87
N TYR A 368 -15.18 17.50 -16.46
CA TYR A 368 -13.89 18.15 -16.33
C TYR A 368 -12.77 17.30 -16.92
N THR A 369 -11.67 17.95 -17.32
CA THR A 369 -10.38 17.28 -17.43
C THR A 369 -9.56 17.61 -16.18
N LEU A 370 -9.10 16.57 -15.50
CA LEU A 370 -8.20 16.69 -14.36
C LEU A 370 -6.75 16.57 -14.84
N HIS A 371 -5.86 17.39 -14.30
CA HIS A 371 -4.49 17.49 -14.73
C HIS A 371 -3.50 17.39 -13.57
N ILE A 372 -2.34 16.83 -13.87
CA ILE A 372 -1.15 16.82 -13.03
C ILE A 372 0.01 17.29 -13.87
N TYR A 373 0.75 18.27 -13.36
CA TYR A 373 1.98 18.79 -13.94
C TYR A 373 3.14 18.56 -12.98
N GLY A 374 4.36 18.45 -13.51
CA GLY A 374 5.57 18.51 -12.71
C GLY A 374 6.79 17.92 -13.40
N ASP A 375 7.97 18.29 -12.95
CA ASP A 375 9.24 17.69 -13.38
C ASP A 375 9.70 16.56 -12.44
N GLY A 376 8.94 16.30 -11.37
CA GLY A 376 9.26 15.31 -10.36
C GLY A 376 10.45 15.68 -9.48
N ALA A 377 10.86 16.95 -9.46
CA ALA A 377 11.99 17.43 -8.66
C ALA A 377 11.74 18.83 -8.07
N THR A 378 11.52 19.84 -8.92
CA THR A 378 11.49 21.25 -8.52
C THR A 378 10.08 21.85 -8.48
N TYR A 379 9.18 21.36 -9.32
CA TYR A 379 7.80 21.85 -9.35
C TYR A 379 6.82 20.71 -9.62
N GLY A 380 5.59 20.95 -9.20
CA GLY A 380 4.47 20.07 -9.46
C GLY A 380 3.18 20.72 -9.02
N SER A 381 2.09 20.49 -9.76
CA SER A 381 0.78 21.04 -9.44
C SER A 381 -0.32 20.12 -9.97
N GLY A 382 -1.52 20.24 -9.41
CA GLY A 382 -2.72 19.64 -9.97
C GLY A 382 -3.79 20.69 -10.17
N ASN A 383 -4.58 20.56 -11.24
CA ASN A 383 -5.71 21.44 -11.51
C ASN A 383 -6.79 20.72 -12.33
N PHE A 384 -7.85 21.45 -12.67
CA PHE A 384 -8.92 20.97 -13.52
C PHE A 384 -9.35 22.05 -14.51
N SER A 385 -9.85 21.62 -15.67
CA SER A 385 -10.44 22.47 -16.69
C SER A 385 -11.81 21.95 -17.07
N LEU A 386 -12.75 22.84 -17.43
CA LEU A 386 -14.03 22.41 -17.98
C LEU A 386 -13.77 21.63 -19.27
N LEU A 387 -14.48 20.51 -19.43
CA LEU A 387 -14.43 19.78 -20.69
C LEU A 387 -14.94 20.73 -21.79
N SER A 388 -14.07 21.09 -22.74
CA SER A 388 -14.48 21.89 -23.89
C SER A 388 -15.52 21.08 -24.67
N ASN A 389 -16.75 21.58 -24.79
CA ASN A 389 -17.74 20.99 -25.70
C ASN A 389 -17.11 20.99 -27.10
N GLY A 390 -16.71 19.80 -27.55
CA GLY A 390 -16.15 19.58 -28.89
C GLY A 390 -17.18 19.81 -29.98
#